data_AF-A0A9P3EAG1-F1
#
_entry.id   AF-A0A9P3EAG1-F1
#
_cell.length_a   1.000
_cell.length_b   1.000
_cell.length_c   1.000
_cell.angle_alpha   90.00
_cell.angle_beta   90.00
_cell.angle_gamma   90.00
#
_symmetry.space_group_name_H-M   'P 1'
#
loop_
_entity.id
_entity.type
_entity.pdbx_description
1 polymer ?
#
loop_
_entity_poly.entity_id
_entity_poly.type
_entity_poly.pdbx_seq_one_letter_code
_entity_poly.pdbx_strand_id
1 'polypeptide(L)'
;MTTASIHPTKDRDATGYVFSSTWYFEGETSFDNNVIQGTVVDDWKLFSFECTYGSETTQGTAEVQVRDEYVVVECPLPPWTRKIFAVGSRQTRDAVLRALREIDISIDVWVTLDPKRYGADVLDRRPALPLRPRADGHYEMLIVRHQMDGWETPLRETPLSICTAPLRFDGGMSLADVLEWRVFHLYQGIDVVHWYSRTPQFAIWVAASNAALGTWDTCIDAPLLSRRTSTNYIYSDQALWMDDCMQRYGLADTWQAFIDLDEYLFPLDRPQPGATVARLDMLPSAVGSVKIYQVYYGGDKVDNLPSVPGLAKFPRNAWSHWQPNYILAGARYTKGIYRPDAVTTMWVHSSITMGKGWELVDEDVQSDRPGLLQLLHSRDRLYEGLNFTEEVHITNGLRRSWETMAEKMRGLDRLHSLNVA
;
A
#
# COMPACT_ATOMS: atom_id res chain seq x y z
N MET A 1 10.42 12.03 0.02
CA MET A 1 8.96 12.25 0.03
C MET A 1 8.33 11.32 -0.97
N THR A 2 7.17 10.77 -0.66
CA THR A 2 6.31 10.10 -1.64
C THR A 2 5.45 11.15 -2.33
N THR A 3 4.28 10.78 -2.84
CA THR A 3 3.38 11.72 -3.50
C THR A 3 2.48 12.45 -2.50
N ALA A 4 1.69 13.41 -2.96
CA ALA A 4 0.75 14.16 -2.13
C ALA A 4 -0.68 13.97 -2.63
N SER A 5 -1.60 13.50 -1.78
CA SER A 5 -2.93 13.05 -2.20
C SER A 5 -4.03 13.37 -1.19
N ILE A 6 -5.29 13.27 -1.61
CA ILE A 6 -6.46 13.51 -0.75
C ILE A 6 -7.08 12.19 -0.32
N HIS A 7 -7.27 12.00 0.99
CA HIS A 7 -7.88 10.79 1.55
C HIS A 7 -8.87 11.11 2.68
N PRO A 8 -9.76 10.15 3.03
CA PRO A 8 -10.69 10.32 4.14
C PRO A 8 -9.97 10.58 5.47
N THR A 9 -10.57 11.39 6.34
CA THR A 9 -10.10 11.58 7.72
C THR A 9 -10.11 10.26 8.48
N LYS A 10 -9.06 10.04 9.28
CA LYS A 10 -8.93 8.84 10.10
C LYS A 10 -9.74 9.04 11.39
N ASP A 11 -11.01 8.62 11.40
CA ASP A 11 -11.89 8.53 12.57
C ASP A 11 -13.30 8.22 12.09
N ARG A 12 -14.00 7.27 12.73
CA ARG A 12 -15.32 6.83 12.25
C ARG A 12 -16.39 7.93 12.30
N ASP A 13 -16.29 8.83 13.28
CA ASP A 13 -17.20 9.96 13.45
C ASP A 13 -16.76 11.19 12.62
N ALA A 14 -15.55 11.18 12.08
CA ALA A 14 -15.05 12.26 11.25
C ALA A 14 -15.51 12.07 9.80
N THR A 15 -16.35 12.99 9.34
CA THR A 15 -16.83 13.03 7.95
C THR A 15 -16.05 14.09 7.20
N GLY A 16 -14.82 13.76 6.82
CA GLY A 16 -13.91 14.71 6.18
C GLY A 16 -12.88 14.06 5.28
N TYR A 17 -12.09 14.92 4.65
CA TYR A 17 -10.93 14.53 3.88
C TYR A 17 -9.78 15.47 4.25
N VAL A 18 -8.57 14.95 4.13
CA VAL A 18 -7.32 15.69 4.34
C VAL A 18 -6.47 15.53 3.09
N PHE A 19 -5.65 16.55 2.83
CA PHE A 19 -4.58 16.48 1.86
C PHE A 19 -3.30 16.10 2.60
N SER A 20 -2.64 15.02 2.21
CA SER A 20 -1.47 14.54 2.93
C SER A 20 -0.34 14.11 2.02
N SER A 21 0.84 13.98 2.61
CA SER A 21 2.02 13.43 1.96
C SER A 21 2.93 12.79 2.99
N THR A 22 3.64 11.75 2.57
CA THR A 22 4.52 10.98 3.45
C THR A 22 5.98 11.29 3.18
N TRP A 23 6.73 11.56 4.24
CA TRP A 23 8.08 12.10 4.21
C TRP A 23 9.04 11.20 4.93
N TYR A 24 10.15 10.92 4.26
CA TYR A 24 11.28 10.22 4.82
C TYR A 24 12.41 11.21 5.06
N PHE A 25 12.87 11.28 6.30
CA PHE A 25 14.04 12.06 6.69
C PHE A 25 15.18 11.10 7.00
N GLU A 26 16.27 11.17 6.24
CA GLU A 26 17.40 10.27 6.41
C GLU A 26 18.11 10.52 7.76
N GLY A 27 18.03 9.53 8.66
CA GLY A 27 18.81 9.43 9.89
C GLY A 27 19.48 8.07 10.05
N GLU A 28 20.53 8.01 10.88
CA GLU A 28 21.26 6.79 11.18
C GLU A 28 20.95 6.29 12.59
N THR A 29 20.41 5.08 12.70
CA THR A 29 20.56 4.24 13.88
C THR A 29 20.90 2.82 13.43
N SER A 30 22.05 2.30 13.83
CA SER A 30 22.39 0.88 13.65
C SER A 30 21.74 0.06 14.76
N PHE A 31 20.89 -0.89 14.42
CA PHE A 31 20.54 -1.98 15.32
C PHE A 31 21.49 -3.17 15.09
N ASP A 32 21.79 -3.91 16.17
CA ASP A 32 22.43 -5.22 16.03
C ASP A 32 21.48 -6.13 15.20
N ASN A 33 22.02 -6.75 14.13
CA ASN A 33 21.39 -7.71 13.20
C ASN A 33 20.98 -7.21 11.79
N ASN A 34 21.83 -6.43 11.09
CA ASN A 34 21.76 -6.20 9.63
C ASN A 34 20.47 -5.57 9.05
N VAL A 35 19.51 -5.14 9.87
CA VAL A 35 18.33 -4.39 9.42
C VAL A 35 18.59 -2.92 9.68
N ILE A 36 18.81 -2.15 8.60
CA ILE A 36 18.84 -0.70 8.67
C ILE A 36 17.40 -0.21 8.62
N GLN A 37 16.90 0.27 9.75
CA GLN A 37 15.66 1.05 9.79
C GLN A 37 16.01 2.50 9.48
N GLY A 38 15.17 3.15 8.68
CA GLY A 38 15.25 4.58 8.57
C GLY A 38 14.73 5.19 9.85
N THR A 39 15.50 6.06 10.51
CA THR A 39 15.03 6.80 11.68
C THR A 39 14.91 8.26 11.30
N VAL A 40 13.74 8.84 11.55
CA VAL A 40 13.47 10.25 11.41
C VAL A 40 14.36 10.98 12.41
N VAL A 41 15.30 11.77 11.90
CA VAL A 41 16.07 12.70 12.73
C VAL A 41 15.15 13.79 13.29
N ASP A 42 15.37 14.20 14.54
CA ASP A 42 14.62 15.27 15.23
C ASP A 42 14.58 16.61 14.45
N ASP A 43 15.42 16.76 13.42
CA ASP A 43 15.49 17.90 12.52
C ASP A 43 14.18 18.16 11.77
N TRP A 44 13.27 17.18 11.64
CA TRP A 44 11.95 17.42 11.04
C TRP A 44 11.16 18.51 11.78
N LYS A 45 11.41 18.71 13.07
CA LYS A 45 10.80 19.75 13.92
C LYS A 45 11.22 21.17 13.53
N LEU A 46 12.22 21.33 12.67
CA LEU A 46 12.63 22.61 12.10
C LEU A 46 11.75 23.06 10.93
N PHE A 47 10.97 22.12 10.38
CA PHE A 47 10.12 22.39 9.25
C PHE A 47 8.73 22.81 9.72
N SER A 48 8.19 23.81 9.05
CA SER A 48 6.78 24.15 9.09
C SER A 48 6.16 23.83 7.72
N PHE A 49 4.93 23.34 7.74
CA PHE A 49 4.23 22.88 6.55
C PHE A 49 3.01 23.76 6.33
N GLU A 50 2.87 24.28 5.13
CA GLU A 50 1.69 25.03 4.72
C GLU A 50 1.10 24.45 3.46
N CYS A 51 -0.20 24.28 3.45
CA CYS A 51 -0.92 23.80 2.28
C CYS A 51 -1.61 24.95 1.60
N THR A 52 -1.32 25.11 0.32
CA THR A 52 -1.92 26.13 -0.55
C THR A 52 -2.98 25.45 -1.42
N TYR A 53 -4.15 26.07 -1.53
CA TYR A 53 -5.26 25.67 -2.40
C TYR A 53 -5.66 26.90 -3.24
N GLY A 54 -4.94 27.14 -4.33
CA GLY A 54 -5.07 28.36 -5.12
C GLY A 54 -4.66 29.58 -4.30
N SER A 55 -5.62 30.40 -3.86
CA SER A 55 -5.37 31.59 -3.04
C SER A 55 -5.53 31.39 -1.53
N GLU A 56 -6.03 30.23 -1.10
CA GLU A 56 -6.23 29.91 0.33
C GLU A 56 -5.03 29.12 0.86
N THR A 57 -4.56 29.45 2.07
CA THR A 57 -3.47 28.72 2.73
C THR A 57 -3.92 28.24 4.10
N THR A 58 -3.58 27.00 4.45
CA THR A 58 -3.84 26.39 5.77
C THR A 58 -2.55 25.81 6.35
N GLN A 59 -2.43 25.82 7.67
CA GLN A 59 -1.32 25.16 8.35
C GLN A 59 -1.47 23.63 8.26
N GLY A 60 -0.40 22.96 7.84
CA GLY A 60 -0.26 21.51 7.90
C GLY A 60 0.21 21.04 9.28
N THR A 61 -0.24 19.86 9.68
CA THR A 61 0.24 19.14 10.86
C THR A 61 1.15 18.01 10.42
N ALA A 62 2.28 17.83 11.11
CA ALA A 62 3.21 16.76 10.84
C ALA A 62 3.27 15.84 12.06
N GLU A 63 3.12 14.54 11.83
CA GLU A 63 3.20 13.50 12.85
C GLU A 63 4.21 12.43 12.44
N VAL A 64 5.07 12.06 13.38
CA VAL A 64 6.00 10.95 13.21
C VAL A 64 5.20 9.65 13.33
N GLN A 65 5.35 8.78 12.34
CA GLN A 65 4.64 7.52 12.30
C GLN A 65 5.56 6.36 12.71
N VAL A 66 4.93 5.31 13.24
CA VAL A 66 5.57 4.01 13.50
C VAL A 66 6.71 4.14 14.53
N ARG A 67 7.84 3.45 14.33
CA ARG A 67 9.05 3.50 15.16
C ARG A 67 9.95 4.64 14.72
N ASP A 68 9.37 5.82 14.59
CA ASP A 68 10.05 7.00 14.09
C ASP A 68 10.64 6.81 12.69
N GLU A 69 9.94 6.12 11.78
CA GLU A 69 10.52 5.76 10.48
C GLU A 69 10.22 6.78 9.36
N TYR A 70 9.09 7.48 9.47
CA TYR A 70 8.67 8.50 8.52
C TYR A 70 7.71 9.48 9.18
N VAL A 71 7.44 10.59 8.49
CA VAL A 71 6.53 11.65 8.93
C VAL A 71 5.38 11.73 7.93
N VAL A 72 4.14 11.75 8.43
CA VAL A 72 2.98 12.09 7.62
C VAL A 72 2.65 13.55 7.87
N VAL A 73 2.55 14.31 6.78
CA VAL A 73 2.07 15.69 6.80
C VAL A 73 0.63 15.67 6.35
N GLU A 74 -0.29 16.12 7.19
CA GLU A 74 -1.70 16.26 6.86
C GLU A 74 -2.12 17.72 6.88
N CYS A 75 -2.94 18.09 5.92
CA CYS A 75 -3.52 19.41 5.79
C CYS A 75 -5.03 19.30 5.73
N PRO A 76 -5.74 20.06 6.58
CA PRO A 76 -7.18 20.11 6.48
C PRO A 76 -7.58 20.72 5.14
N LEU A 77 -8.54 20.10 4.45
CA LEU A 77 -9.09 20.72 3.25
C LEU A 77 -9.84 22.02 3.61
N PRO A 78 -9.95 22.96 2.64
CA PRO A 78 -10.71 24.20 2.79
C PRO A 78 -12.14 23.96 3.31
N PRO A 79 -12.69 24.85 4.16
CA PRO A 79 -14.02 24.66 4.77
C PRO A 79 -15.16 24.40 3.77
N TRP A 80 -15.06 24.94 2.55
CA TRP A 80 -16.07 24.78 1.51
C TRP A 80 -16.16 23.34 0.96
N THR A 81 -15.09 22.53 1.06
CA THR A 81 -15.09 21.13 0.62
C THR A 81 -15.78 20.20 1.62
N ARG A 82 -15.68 20.52 2.93
CA ARG A 82 -16.06 19.61 4.04
C ARG A 82 -17.52 19.17 3.97
N LYS A 83 -18.45 20.09 3.71
CA LYS A 83 -19.89 19.77 3.61
C LYS A 83 -20.20 18.82 2.46
N ILE A 84 -19.46 18.94 1.35
CA ILE A 84 -19.71 18.14 0.15
C ILE A 84 -19.23 16.72 0.36
N PHE A 85 -18.07 16.55 0.98
CA PHE A 85 -17.56 15.23 1.30
C PHE A 85 -18.37 14.52 2.39
N ALA A 86 -18.85 15.26 3.40
CA ALA A 86 -19.59 14.69 4.52
C ALA A 86 -20.97 14.12 4.15
N VAL A 87 -21.75 14.84 3.33
CA VAL A 87 -23.16 14.50 3.07
C VAL A 87 -23.54 14.51 1.58
N GLY A 88 -22.59 14.81 0.70
CA GLY A 88 -22.82 14.83 -0.74
C GLY A 88 -22.97 13.43 -1.33
N SER A 89 -23.74 13.33 -2.41
CA SER A 89 -23.78 12.12 -3.23
C SER A 89 -22.39 11.84 -3.83
N ARG A 90 -22.14 10.60 -4.25
CA ARG A 90 -20.92 10.22 -4.97
C ARG A 90 -20.63 11.14 -6.15
N GLN A 91 -21.63 11.42 -6.98
CA GLN A 91 -21.49 12.34 -8.12
C GLN A 91 -21.01 13.73 -7.69
N THR A 92 -21.46 14.20 -6.53
CA THR A 92 -21.04 15.49 -5.96
C THR A 92 -19.59 15.43 -5.48
N ARG A 93 -19.16 14.33 -4.85
CA ARG A 93 -17.76 14.11 -4.46
C ARG A 93 -16.85 14.09 -5.70
N ASP A 94 -17.23 13.35 -6.74
CA ASP A 94 -16.49 13.29 -8.00
C ASP A 94 -16.36 14.67 -8.67
N ALA A 95 -17.40 15.49 -8.61
CA ALA A 95 -17.38 16.85 -9.13
C ALA A 95 -16.42 17.76 -8.34
N VAL A 96 -16.39 17.64 -7.00
CA VAL A 96 -15.44 18.40 -6.18
C VAL A 96 -14.01 17.95 -6.42
N LEU A 97 -13.76 16.66 -6.55
CA LEU A 97 -12.43 16.17 -6.88
C LEU A 97 -11.96 16.68 -8.23
N ARG A 98 -12.85 16.77 -9.22
CA ARG A 98 -12.55 17.42 -10.50
C ARG A 98 -12.27 18.92 -10.32
N ALA A 99 -13.02 19.62 -9.50
CA ALA A 99 -12.72 21.03 -9.22
C ALA A 99 -11.36 21.21 -8.53
N LEU A 100 -11.01 20.33 -7.59
CA LEU A 100 -9.70 20.32 -6.92
C LEU A 100 -8.56 20.01 -7.90
N ARG A 101 -8.80 19.20 -8.97
CA ARG A 101 -7.85 18.98 -10.08
C ARG A 101 -7.46 20.24 -10.82
N GLU A 102 -8.35 21.22 -10.86
CA GLU A 102 -8.18 22.45 -11.63
C GLU A 102 -7.51 23.56 -10.80
N ILE A 103 -7.30 23.33 -9.50
CA ILE A 103 -6.68 24.26 -8.57
C ILE A 103 -5.21 23.84 -8.35
N ASP A 104 -4.31 24.83 -8.24
CA ASP A 104 -2.94 24.61 -7.81
C ASP A 104 -2.93 24.27 -6.30
N ILE A 105 -2.66 23.00 -5.98
CA ILE A 105 -2.66 22.49 -4.60
C ILE A 105 -1.26 22.01 -4.26
N SER A 106 -0.63 22.60 -3.25
CA SER A 106 0.74 22.25 -2.85
C SER A 106 0.94 22.19 -1.34
N ILE A 107 1.88 21.36 -0.90
CA ILE A 107 2.50 21.41 0.42
C ILE A 107 3.82 22.17 0.29
N ASP A 108 3.85 23.36 0.86
CA ASP A 108 5.03 24.22 0.95
C ASP A 108 5.75 23.92 2.27
N VAL A 109 7.02 23.54 2.17
CA VAL A 109 7.88 23.19 3.30
C VAL A 109 8.85 24.32 3.57
N TRP A 110 8.75 24.88 4.76
CA TRP A 110 9.52 26.01 5.21
C TRP A 110 10.50 25.57 6.29
N VAL A 111 11.76 26.00 6.19
CA VAL A 111 12.76 25.79 7.25
C VAL A 111 13.02 27.09 8.00
N THR A 112 13.05 27.01 9.33
CA THR A 112 13.40 28.17 10.16
C THR A 112 14.90 28.42 10.11
N LEU A 113 15.29 29.65 9.73
CA LEU A 113 16.67 30.10 9.73
C LEU A 113 17.05 30.62 11.13
N ASP A 114 17.46 29.72 12.02
CA ASP A 114 17.98 30.07 13.34
C ASP A 114 19.50 30.39 13.27
N PRO A 115 19.93 31.64 13.54
CA PRO A 115 21.34 32.00 13.56
C PRO A 115 22.18 31.20 14.56
N LYS A 116 21.58 30.68 15.64
CA LYS A 116 22.28 29.82 16.61
C LYS A 116 22.66 28.47 16.02
N ARG A 117 21.89 28.00 15.04
CA ARG A 117 22.07 26.68 14.42
C ARG A 117 22.86 26.74 13.12
N TYR A 118 22.66 27.79 12.32
CA TYR A 118 23.25 27.92 10.99
C TYR A 118 24.35 29.00 10.89
N GLY A 119 24.64 29.72 11.98
CA GLY A 119 25.62 30.81 12.02
C GLY A 119 24.97 32.18 11.91
N ALA A 120 25.62 33.19 12.51
CA ALA A 120 25.10 34.56 12.59
C ALA A 120 24.86 35.21 11.21
N ASP A 121 25.61 34.78 10.20
CA ASP A 121 25.57 35.31 8.84
C ASP A 121 24.56 34.61 7.92
N VAL A 122 23.79 33.63 8.42
CA VAL A 122 22.77 32.92 7.63
C VAL A 122 21.69 33.88 7.09
N LEU A 123 21.39 34.95 7.83
CA LEU A 123 20.42 35.97 7.43
C LEU A 123 21.00 37.02 6.45
N ASP A 124 22.33 37.16 6.43
CA ASP A 124 23.05 38.06 5.54
C ASP A 124 23.32 37.41 4.18
N ARG A 125 23.53 36.09 4.15
CA ARG A 125 23.65 35.28 2.94
C ARG A 125 22.29 34.91 2.35
N ARG A 126 21.39 35.89 2.22
CA ARG A 126 20.01 35.65 1.77
C ARG A 126 19.99 34.79 0.50
N PRO A 127 19.46 33.56 0.55
CA PRO A 127 19.33 32.74 -0.64
C PRO A 127 18.35 33.41 -1.60
N ALA A 128 18.48 33.14 -2.90
CA ALA A 128 17.55 33.61 -3.93
C ALA A 128 16.15 32.95 -3.85
N LEU A 129 15.91 32.14 -2.82
CA LEU A 129 14.67 31.42 -2.58
C LEU A 129 13.64 32.30 -1.86
N PRO A 130 12.34 31.97 -1.94
CA PRO A 130 11.31 32.68 -1.19
C PRO A 130 11.59 32.67 0.32
N LEU A 131 11.65 33.86 0.90
CA LEU A 131 11.81 34.09 2.34
C LEU A 131 10.56 34.74 2.89
N ARG A 132 10.21 34.41 4.13
CA ARG A 132 9.14 35.10 4.86
C ARG A 132 9.55 35.42 6.29
N PRO A 133 9.09 36.56 6.84
CA PRO A 133 9.33 36.91 8.24
C PRO A 133 8.40 36.11 9.16
N ARG A 134 8.93 35.64 10.30
CA ARG A 134 8.16 35.09 11.42
C ARG A 134 7.87 36.14 12.49
N ALA A 135 6.84 35.87 13.28
CA ALA A 135 6.44 36.73 14.40
C ALA A 135 7.50 36.87 15.51
N ASP A 136 8.41 35.91 15.63
CA ASP A 136 9.53 35.90 16.58
C ASP A 136 10.80 36.62 16.05
N GLY A 137 10.71 37.27 14.88
CA GLY A 137 11.81 38.02 14.28
C GLY A 137 12.80 37.16 13.47
N HIS A 138 12.59 35.84 13.40
CA HIS A 138 13.34 34.96 12.51
C HIS A 138 12.78 34.97 11.08
N TYR A 139 13.53 34.39 10.13
CA TYR A 139 13.06 34.16 8.77
C TYR A 139 12.84 32.68 8.53
N GLU A 140 11.87 32.36 7.69
CA GLU A 140 11.69 31.04 7.11
C GLU A 140 12.03 31.06 5.63
N MET A 141 12.62 29.95 5.17
CA MET A 141 12.97 29.74 3.77
C MET A 141 12.15 28.59 3.20
N LEU A 142 11.52 28.81 2.05
CA LEU A 142 10.87 27.74 1.30
C LEU A 142 11.95 26.83 0.71
N ILE A 143 11.93 25.56 1.10
CA ILE A 143 12.89 24.56 0.61
C ILE A 143 12.28 23.58 -0.38
N VAL A 144 10.98 23.30 -0.24
CA VAL A 144 10.25 22.40 -1.14
C VAL A 144 8.85 22.94 -1.35
N ARG A 145 8.38 22.95 -2.60
CA ARG A 145 6.97 23.04 -2.95
C ARG A 145 6.58 21.70 -3.56
N HIS A 146 5.82 20.90 -2.82
CA HIS A 146 5.38 19.59 -3.25
C HIS A 146 3.95 19.70 -3.77
N GLN A 147 3.79 19.59 -5.09
CA GLN A 147 2.49 19.68 -5.74
C GLN A 147 1.64 18.44 -5.45
N MET A 148 0.32 18.59 -5.49
CA MET A 148 -0.59 17.46 -5.40
C MET A 148 -0.41 16.56 -6.61
N ASP A 149 0.16 15.38 -6.37
CA ASP A 149 0.40 14.33 -7.33
C ASP A 149 -0.50 13.15 -6.94
N GLY A 150 -1.49 12.77 -7.76
CA GLY A 150 -2.55 11.94 -7.17
C GLY A 150 -3.71 11.53 -8.07
N TRP A 151 -3.88 12.18 -9.21
CA TRP A 151 -5.16 12.15 -9.92
C TRP A 151 -5.48 10.84 -10.66
N GLU A 152 -4.56 9.89 -10.60
CA GLU A 152 -4.65 8.56 -11.21
C GLU A 152 -5.58 7.60 -10.46
N THR A 153 -6.18 8.03 -9.35
CA THR A 153 -7.20 7.26 -8.63
C THR A 153 -8.33 6.82 -9.58
N PRO A 154 -8.70 5.54 -9.60
CA PRO A 154 -9.88 5.09 -10.35
C PRO A 154 -11.12 5.89 -9.91
N LEU A 155 -11.86 6.46 -10.85
CA LEU A 155 -13.12 7.17 -10.55
C LEU A 155 -14.28 6.22 -10.19
N ARG A 156 -14.00 4.92 -10.10
CA ARG A 156 -14.96 3.88 -9.79
C ARG A 156 -14.78 3.44 -8.34
N GLU A 157 -15.86 2.98 -7.70
CA GLU A 157 -15.75 2.44 -6.36
C GLU A 157 -15.14 1.05 -6.49
N THR A 158 -14.11 0.78 -5.69
CA THR A 158 -13.44 -0.51 -5.67
C THR A 158 -13.77 -1.19 -4.34
N PRO A 159 -14.48 -2.33 -4.32
CA PRO A 159 -14.79 -3.04 -3.08
C PRO A 159 -13.52 -3.48 -2.33
N LEU A 160 -12.53 -3.98 -3.08
CA LEU A 160 -11.22 -4.35 -2.56
C LEU A 160 -10.15 -4.11 -3.64
N SER A 161 -9.12 -3.35 -3.28
CA SER A 161 -7.89 -3.22 -4.08
C SER A 161 -6.70 -3.85 -3.36
N ILE A 162 -5.63 -4.10 -4.12
CA ILE A 162 -4.32 -4.43 -3.54
C ILE A 162 -3.30 -3.35 -3.89
N CYS A 163 -2.57 -2.90 -2.88
CA CYS A 163 -1.34 -2.14 -3.01
C CYS A 163 -0.16 -3.12 -2.99
N THR A 164 0.75 -3.03 -3.96
CA THR A 164 1.98 -3.85 -3.96
C THR A 164 3.16 -3.06 -3.42
N ALA A 165 4.14 -3.74 -2.85
CA ALA A 165 5.47 -3.16 -2.64
C ALA A 165 6.05 -2.69 -4.01
N PRO A 166 6.98 -1.70 -4.02
CA PRO A 166 7.67 -1.29 -5.25
C PRO A 166 8.39 -2.46 -5.93
N LEU A 167 7.98 -2.75 -7.16
CA LEU A 167 8.48 -3.88 -7.94
C LEU A 167 9.80 -3.55 -8.63
N ARG A 168 10.65 -4.57 -8.74
CA ARG A 168 11.92 -4.52 -9.48
C ARG A 168 12.12 -5.84 -10.22
N PHE A 169 12.27 -5.78 -11.54
CA PHE A 169 12.30 -6.96 -12.42
C PHE A 169 13.69 -7.58 -12.64
N ASP A 170 14.72 -7.11 -11.94
CA ASP A 170 16.08 -7.66 -12.04
C ASP A 170 16.40 -8.76 -11.00
N GLY A 171 15.48 -9.04 -10.08
CA GLY A 171 15.62 -10.03 -9.01
C GLY A 171 15.11 -11.43 -9.33
N GLY A 172 14.82 -11.76 -10.59
CA GLY A 172 14.32 -13.08 -11.00
C GLY A 172 12.79 -13.25 -10.99
N MET A 173 12.05 -12.16 -10.81
CA MET A 173 10.59 -12.11 -10.98
C MET A 173 10.24 -12.01 -12.48
N SER A 174 9.46 -12.95 -13.01
CA SER A 174 9.02 -12.91 -14.40
C SER A 174 7.62 -12.31 -14.54
N LEU A 175 7.31 -11.70 -15.70
CA LEU A 175 5.93 -11.26 -15.99
C LEU A 175 4.92 -12.40 -16.02
N ALA A 176 5.38 -13.62 -16.26
CA ALA A 176 4.52 -14.78 -16.13
C ALA A 176 4.05 -14.95 -14.69
N ASP A 177 4.96 -14.80 -13.72
CA ASP A 177 4.64 -14.87 -12.29
C ASP A 177 3.69 -13.74 -11.86
N VAL A 178 3.92 -12.52 -12.36
CA VAL A 178 3.03 -11.37 -12.11
C VAL A 178 1.63 -11.62 -12.68
N LEU A 179 1.52 -12.21 -13.88
CA LEU A 179 0.21 -12.52 -14.46
C LEU A 179 -0.51 -13.64 -13.70
N GLU A 180 0.20 -14.70 -13.28
CA GLU A 180 -0.36 -15.74 -12.42
C GLU A 180 -0.93 -15.12 -11.14
N TRP A 181 -0.12 -14.30 -10.47
CA TRP A 181 -0.52 -13.60 -9.26
C TRP A 181 -1.74 -12.71 -9.49
N ARG A 182 -1.77 -11.96 -10.61
CA ARG A 182 -2.87 -11.06 -10.92
C ARG A 182 -4.17 -11.80 -11.22
N VAL A 183 -4.11 -12.87 -12.01
CA VAL A 183 -5.27 -13.72 -12.36
C VAL A 183 -5.83 -14.40 -11.12
N PHE A 184 -4.96 -14.83 -10.21
CA PHE A 184 -5.40 -15.38 -8.93
C PHE A 184 -6.22 -14.37 -8.12
N HIS A 185 -5.71 -13.17 -7.94
CA HIS A 185 -6.43 -12.14 -7.18
C HIS A 185 -7.68 -11.63 -7.90
N LEU A 186 -7.67 -11.60 -9.24
CA LEU A 186 -8.87 -11.32 -10.04
C LEU A 186 -9.96 -12.36 -9.77
N TYR A 187 -9.59 -13.64 -9.68
CA TYR A 187 -10.53 -14.71 -9.33
C TYR A 187 -11.15 -14.49 -7.94
N GLN A 188 -10.44 -13.84 -7.01
CA GLN A 188 -10.96 -13.49 -5.67
C GLN A 188 -11.85 -12.23 -5.65
N GLY A 189 -12.10 -11.59 -6.79
CA GLY A 189 -12.91 -10.37 -6.91
C GLY A 189 -12.13 -9.07 -6.76
N ILE A 190 -10.80 -9.12 -6.86
CA ILE A 190 -9.94 -7.93 -6.79
C ILE A 190 -9.80 -7.38 -8.21
N ASP A 191 -10.61 -6.38 -8.53
CA ASP A 191 -10.66 -5.80 -9.88
C ASP A 191 -9.60 -4.71 -10.12
N VAL A 192 -8.93 -4.25 -9.06
CA VAL A 192 -7.88 -3.22 -9.13
C VAL A 192 -6.67 -3.63 -8.32
N VAL A 193 -5.51 -3.54 -8.94
CA VAL A 193 -4.21 -3.56 -8.26
C VAL A 193 -3.51 -2.23 -8.51
N HIS A 194 -2.99 -1.63 -7.45
CA HIS A 194 -2.17 -0.43 -7.47
C HIS A 194 -0.70 -0.84 -7.48
N TRP A 195 -0.15 -0.87 -8.70
CA TRP A 195 1.23 -1.26 -8.93
C TRP A 195 2.16 -0.08 -8.67
N TYR A 196 3.17 -0.33 -7.84
CA TYR A 196 4.31 0.57 -7.66
C TYR A 196 5.51 -0.06 -8.35
N SER A 197 6.14 0.66 -9.29
CA SER A 197 7.22 0.09 -10.11
C SER A 197 8.47 0.94 -10.09
N ARG A 198 9.63 0.31 -9.94
CA ARG A 198 10.95 0.93 -10.20
C ARG A 198 11.40 0.75 -11.65
N THR A 199 10.60 0.06 -12.46
CA THR A 199 10.84 -0.19 -13.88
C THR A 199 9.72 0.51 -14.67
N PRO A 200 9.94 1.74 -15.18
CA PRO A 200 8.88 2.56 -15.81
C PRO A 200 8.14 1.86 -16.96
N GLN A 201 8.84 0.99 -17.69
CA GLN A 201 8.28 0.18 -18.79
C GLN A 201 7.16 -0.76 -18.32
N PHE A 202 7.07 -1.07 -17.03
CA PHE A 202 6.03 -1.94 -16.48
C PHE A 202 4.62 -1.37 -16.68
N ALA A 203 4.46 -0.05 -16.75
CA ALA A 203 3.17 0.59 -17.03
C ALA A 203 2.58 0.14 -18.38
N ILE A 204 3.42 -0.18 -19.38
CA ILE A 204 2.98 -0.72 -20.69
C ILE A 204 2.35 -2.11 -20.51
N TRP A 205 2.98 -2.95 -19.69
CA TRP A 205 2.44 -4.26 -19.36
C TRP A 205 1.12 -4.16 -18.60
N VAL A 206 1.04 -3.26 -17.61
CA VAL A 206 -0.20 -3.02 -16.85
C VAL A 206 -1.34 -2.57 -17.76
N ALA A 207 -1.08 -1.64 -18.69
CA ALA A 207 -2.08 -1.20 -19.67
C ALA A 207 -2.56 -2.35 -20.58
N ALA A 208 -1.64 -3.19 -21.06
CA ALA A 208 -1.98 -4.36 -21.88
C ALA A 208 -2.75 -5.42 -21.08
N SER A 209 -2.36 -5.65 -19.83
CA SER A 209 -3.03 -6.56 -18.89
C SER A 209 -4.46 -6.09 -18.61
N ASN A 210 -4.66 -4.81 -18.32
CA ASN A 210 -5.99 -4.21 -18.13
C ASN A 210 -6.92 -4.43 -19.32
N ALA A 211 -6.42 -4.19 -20.53
CA ALA A 211 -7.21 -4.41 -21.74
C ALA A 211 -7.60 -5.88 -21.93
N ALA A 212 -6.70 -6.82 -21.62
CA ALA A 212 -6.93 -8.25 -21.83
C ALA A 212 -7.78 -8.91 -20.72
N LEU A 213 -7.62 -8.45 -19.47
CA LEU A 213 -8.33 -8.98 -18.32
C LEU A 213 -9.66 -8.27 -18.06
N GLY A 214 -9.84 -7.06 -18.59
CA GLY A 214 -10.97 -6.19 -18.24
C GLY A 214 -10.81 -5.62 -16.83
N THR A 215 -9.57 -5.29 -16.43
CA THR A 215 -9.23 -4.74 -15.12
C THR A 215 -8.88 -3.26 -15.20
N TRP A 216 -8.74 -2.61 -14.05
CA TRP A 216 -8.47 -1.18 -13.94
C TRP A 216 -7.30 -0.90 -13.02
N ASP A 217 -6.28 -1.76 -13.11
CA ASP A 217 -5.06 -1.61 -12.35
C ASP A 217 -4.37 -0.29 -12.69
N THR A 218 -3.68 0.28 -11.72
CA THR A 218 -2.92 1.54 -11.88
C THR A 218 -1.43 1.23 -11.75
N CYS A 219 -0.56 2.05 -12.34
CA CYS A 219 0.89 1.86 -12.24
C CYS A 219 1.57 3.21 -12.02
N ILE A 220 2.29 3.33 -10.92
CA ILE A 220 3.02 4.54 -10.54
C ILE A 220 4.51 4.25 -10.47
N ASP A 221 5.31 5.21 -10.93
CA ASP A 221 6.74 5.21 -10.75
C ASP A 221 7.08 5.39 -9.26
N ALA A 222 7.78 4.41 -8.70
CA ALA A 222 8.14 4.33 -7.30
C ALA A 222 9.67 4.35 -7.14
N PRO A 223 10.33 5.50 -7.42
CA PRO A 223 11.78 5.59 -7.37
C PRO A 223 12.31 5.29 -5.97
N LEU A 224 13.57 4.87 -5.90
CA LEU A 224 14.26 4.74 -4.63
C LEU A 224 14.32 6.10 -3.93
N LEU A 225 13.78 6.18 -2.71
CA LEU A 225 13.73 7.42 -1.95
C LEU A 225 15.13 7.83 -1.42
N SER A 226 16.09 6.90 -1.44
CA SER A 226 17.48 7.13 -1.06
C SER A 226 18.43 6.18 -1.78
N ARG A 227 19.68 6.62 -2.05
CA ARG A 227 20.74 5.72 -2.52
C ARG A 227 21.02 4.57 -1.54
N ARG A 228 20.78 4.78 -0.24
CA ARG A 228 20.97 3.78 0.83
C ARG A 228 19.88 2.70 0.85
N THR A 229 18.67 3.03 0.38
CA THR A 229 17.56 2.06 0.26
C THR A 229 17.82 0.97 -0.79
N SER A 230 18.74 1.22 -1.73
CA SER A 230 19.10 0.28 -2.79
C SER A 230 19.87 -0.96 -2.31
N THR A 231 20.51 -0.90 -1.13
CA THR A 231 21.48 -1.91 -0.67
C THR A 231 21.02 -2.76 0.52
N ASN A 232 19.94 -2.39 1.23
CA ASN A 232 19.72 -2.89 2.60
C ASN A 232 18.29 -3.36 2.96
N TYR A 233 17.44 -3.76 2.01
CA TYR A 233 16.09 -4.27 2.32
C TYR A 233 15.34 -3.40 3.36
N ILE A 234 15.34 -2.09 3.13
CA ILE A 234 14.82 -1.14 4.13
C ILE A 234 13.30 -1.24 4.12
N TYR A 235 12.72 -1.92 5.11
CA TYR A 235 11.27 -2.00 5.32
C TYR A 235 10.65 -0.59 5.33
N SER A 236 11.34 0.42 5.87
CA SER A 236 10.84 1.80 5.86
C SER A 236 10.51 2.33 4.45
N ASP A 237 11.21 1.91 3.39
CA ASP A 237 10.84 2.28 2.01
C ASP A 237 9.50 1.65 1.58
N GLN A 238 9.28 0.37 1.90
CA GLN A 238 8.00 -0.30 1.61
C GLN A 238 6.85 0.31 2.43
N ALA A 239 7.08 0.66 3.70
CA ALA A 239 6.07 1.30 4.54
C ALA A 239 5.58 2.63 3.95
N LEU A 240 6.52 3.43 3.44
CA LEU A 240 6.23 4.71 2.80
C LEU A 240 5.33 4.55 1.57
N TRP A 241 5.65 3.59 0.70
CA TRP A 241 4.85 3.36 -0.52
C TRP A 241 3.51 2.69 -0.22
N MET A 242 3.42 1.90 0.85
CA MET A 242 2.15 1.37 1.34
C MET A 242 1.24 2.47 1.89
N ASP A 243 1.79 3.37 2.71
CA ASP A 243 1.07 4.52 3.24
C ASP A 243 0.63 5.48 2.12
N ASP A 244 1.52 5.74 1.14
CA ASP A 244 1.19 6.47 -0.09
C ASP A 244 -0.02 5.87 -0.81
N CYS A 245 -0.06 4.55 -0.99
CA CYS A 245 -1.18 3.86 -1.63
C CYS A 245 -2.48 4.02 -0.85
N MET A 246 -2.42 3.87 0.48
CA MET A 246 -3.59 4.03 1.34
C MET A 246 -4.17 5.44 1.26
N GLN A 247 -3.31 6.45 1.19
CA GLN A 247 -3.73 7.84 1.04
C GLN A 247 -4.27 8.09 -0.38
N ARG A 248 -3.50 7.76 -1.41
CA ARG A 248 -3.81 8.08 -2.80
C ARG A 248 -5.11 7.47 -3.30
N TYR A 249 -5.38 6.23 -2.91
CA TYR A 249 -6.53 5.48 -3.42
C TYR A 249 -7.66 5.34 -2.39
N GLY A 250 -7.44 5.83 -1.16
CA GLY A 250 -8.39 5.70 -0.07
C GLY A 250 -9.73 6.41 -0.26
N LEU A 251 -9.84 7.24 -1.30
CA LEU A 251 -11.05 7.91 -1.71
C LEU A 251 -11.99 7.03 -2.55
N ALA A 252 -11.44 6.10 -3.33
CA ALA A 252 -12.19 5.22 -4.24
C ALA A 252 -12.34 3.81 -3.70
N ASP A 253 -11.38 3.37 -2.89
CA ASP A 253 -11.33 2.02 -2.37
C ASP A 253 -12.09 1.92 -1.05
N THR A 254 -12.93 0.89 -0.93
CA THR A 254 -13.60 0.57 0.34
C THR A 254 -12.66 -0.17 1.28
N TRP A 255 -11.93 -1.13 0.71
CA TRP A 255 -10.91 -1.93 1.39
C TRP A 255 -9.64 -1.96 0.54
N GLN A 256 -8.50 -1.97 1.22
CA GLN A 256 -7.19 -2.04 0.61
C GLN A 256 -6.36 -3.08 1.35
N ALA A 257 -5.72 -3.98 0.63
CA ALA A 257 -4.77 -4.92 1.18
C ALA A 257 -3.36 -4.58 0.70
N PHE A 258 -2.36 -4.80 1.54
CA PHE A 258 -0.96 -4.76 1.11
C PHE A 258 -0.43 -6.18 1.04
N ILE A 259 -0.14 -6.65 -0.17
CA ILE A 259 0.20 -8.05 -0.45
C ILE A 259 1.44 -8.07 -1.34
N ASP A 260 2.42 -8.87 -0.96
CA ASP A 260 3.63 -9.06 -1.77
C ASP A 260 3.36 -10.02 -2.92
N LEU A 261 4.18 -9.96 -3.98
CA LEU A 261 3.96 -10.77 -5.18
C LEU A 261 4.20 -12.28 -4.98
N ASP A 262 4.79 -12.68 -3.86
CA ASP A 262 4.96 -14.07 -3.45
C ASP A 262 3.85 -14.55 -2.49
N GLU A 263 2.83 -13.71 -2.27
CA GLU A 263 1.73 -13.96 -1.35
C GLU A 263 0.37 -13.98 -2.06
N TYR A 264 -0.49 -14.89 -1.66
CA TYR A 264 -1.81 -15.05 -2.29
C TYR A 264 -2.91 -14.96 -1.25
N LEU A 265 -3.83 -14.01 -1.41
CA LEU A 265 -4.95 -13.84 -0.49
C LEU A 265 -6.08 -14.82 -0.83
N PHE A 266 -6.47 -15.70 0.10
CA PHE A 266 -7.40 -16.77 -0.19
C PHE A 266 -8.28 -17.14 1.02
N PRO A 267 -9.60 -17.34 0.85
CA PRO A 267 -10.45 -17.88 1.91
C PRO A 267 -10.31 -19.41 1.99
N LEU A 268 -10.03 -19.90 3.20
CA LEU A 268 -9.69 -21.29 3.50
C LEU A 268 -10.66 -22.34 2.91
N ASP A 269 -11.96 -22.14 3.13
CA ASP A 269 -12.99 -23.17 2.87
C ASP A 269 -13.85 -22.90 1.63
N ARG A 270 -13.60 -21.79 0.93
CA ARG A 270 -14.48 -21.31 -0.16
C ARG A 270 -13.68 -20.82 -1.34
N PRO A 271 -13.06 -21.73 -2.12
CA PRO A 271 -12.25 -21.38 -3.29
C PRO A 271 -13.11 -20.90 -4.48
N GLN A 272 -14.23 -20.24 -4.25
CA GLN A 272 -15.14 -19.79 -5.30
C GLN A 272 -14.81 -18.37 -5.78
N PRO A 273 -15.19 -18.00 -7.01
CA PRO A 273 -14.94 -16.66 -7.51
C PRO A 273 -15.54 -15.59 -6.59
N GLY A 274 -14.80 -14.51 -6.33
CA GLY A 274 -15.27 -13.37 -5.53
C GLY A 274 -15.42 -13.62 -4.02
N ALA A 275 -14.93 -14.75 -3.50
CA ALA A 275 -15.13 -15.14 -2.11
C ALA A 275 -14.53 -14.17 -1.09
N THR A 276 -13.38 -13.57 -1.40
CA THR A 276 -12.73 -12.58 -0.53
C THR A 276 -13.59 -11.33 -0.36
N VAL A 277 -14.11 -10.75 -1.45
CA VAL A 277 -14.98 -9.56 -1.37
C VAL A 277 -16.28 -9.90 -0.64
N ALA A 278 -16.92 -11.03 -0.97
CA ALA A 278 -18.14 -11.47 -0.29
C ALA A 278 -17.93 -11.65 1.23
N ARG A 279 -16.72 -12.04 1.66
CA ARG A 279 -16.36 -12.15 3.07
C ARG A 279 -16.24 -10.79 3.75
N LEU A 280 -15.62 -9.81 3.09
CA LEU A 280 -15.48 -8.44 3.58
C LEU A 280 -16.84 -7.74 3.72
N ASP A 281 -17.76 -7.99 2.78
CA ASP A 281 -19.12 -7.44 2.80
C ASP A 281 -19.96 -7.92 4.00
N MET A 282 -19.61 -9.07 4.58
CA MET A 282 -20.27 -9.62 5.78
C MET A 282 -19.73 -9.02 7.09
N LEU A 283 -18.64 -8.24 7.05
CA LEU A 283 -18.08 -7.65 8.26
C LEU A 283 -18.96 -6.52 8.80
N PRO A 284 -19.06 -6.36 10.13
CA PRO A 284 -19.71 -5.19 10.71
C PRO A 284 -19.11 -3.89 10.18
N SER A 285 -19.93 -2.85 10.02
CA SER A 285 -19.48 -1.53 9.55
C SER A 285 -18.50 -0.83 10.50
N ALA A 286 -18.32 -1.36 11.71
CA ALA A 286 -17.33 -0.91 12.68
C ALA A 286 -15.93 -1.45 12.43
N VAL A 287 -15.80 -2.52 11.63
CA VAL A 287 -14.51 -3.15 11.37
C VAL A 287 -13.76 -2.31 10.34
N GLY A 288 -12.62 -1.77 10.78
CA GLY A 288 -11.71 -0.97 9.96
C GLY A 288 -10.46 -1.73 9.51
N SER A 289 -10.16 -2.86 10.14
CA SER A 289 -9.00 -3.69 9.81
C SER A 289 -9.27 -5.15 10.11
N VAL A 290 -8.83 -6.02 9.21
CA VAL A 290 -8.81 -7.47 9.38
C VAL A 290 -7.38 -7.96 9.25
N LYS A 291 -6.84 -8.54 10.32
CA LYS A 291 -5.55 -9.23 10.27
C LYS A 291 -5.75 -10.62 9.68
N ILE A 292 -5.07 -10.87 8.58
CA ILE A 292 -5.05 -12.10 7.81
C ILE A 292 -3.96 -13.01 8.33
N TYR A 293 -4.32 -14.27 8.47
CA TYR A 293 -3.42 -15.31 8.92
C TYR A 293 -2.49 -15.81 7.81
N GLN A 294 -1.20 -16.05 8.09
CA GLN A 294 -0.26 -16.55 7.09
C GLN A 294 -0.15 -18.08 7.08
N VAL A 295 -0.14 -18.67 5.90
CA VAL A 295 -0.01 -20.12 5.70
C VAL A 295 1.13 -20.41 4.73
N TYR A 296 2.01 -21.33 5.11
CA TYR A 296 3.13 -21.79 4.29
C TYR A 296 2.81 -23.12 3.61
N TYR A 297 3.17 -23.31 2.35
CA TYR A 297 2.85 -24.53 1.57
C TYR A 297 4.08 -25.38 1.28
N GLY A 298 3.98 -26.71 1.39
CA GLY A 298 5.10 -27.61 1.19
C GLY A 298 4.71 -29.10 1.14
N GLY A 299 5.72 -29.98 1.19
CA GLY A 299 5.52 -31.43 0.99
C GLY A 299 5.77 -31.80 -0.46
N ASP A 300 4.96 -32.71 -1.00
CA ASP A 300 5.02 -33.12 -2.40
C ASP A 300 4.12 -32.23 -3.26
N LYS A 301 4.52 -32.04 -4.53
CA LYS A 301 3.62 -31.43 -5.50
C LYS A 301 2.44 -32.36 -5.76
N VAL A 302 1.29 -31.76 -5.95
CA VAL A 302 0.06 -32.48 -6.27
C VAL A 302 0.12 -32.99 -7.71
N ASP A 303 -0.37 -34.21 -7.93
CA ASP A 303 -0.45 -34.81 -9.27
C ASP A 303 -1.64 -34.30 -10.10
N ASN A 304 -1.50 -34.45 -11.42
CA ASN A 304 -2.54 -34.13 -12.42
C ASN A 304 -3.03 -32.67 -12.35
N LEU A 305 -2.11 -31.73 -12.18
CA LEU A 305 -2.42 -30.29 -12.15
C LEU A 305 -2.57 -29.72 -13.57
N PRO A 306 -3.43 -28.69 -13.75
CA PRO A 306 -3.48 -27.96 -15.01
C PRO A 306 -2.13 -27.27 -15.28
N SER A 307 -1.64 -27.35 -16.52
CA SER A 307 -0.42 -26.66 -16.95
C SER A 307 -0.73 -25.37 -17.71
N VAL A 308 0.14 -24.37 -17.59
CA VAL A 308 0.09 -23.12 -18.38
C VAL A 308 1.44 -22.93 -19.10
N PRO A 309 1.45 -22.67 -20.43
CA PRO A 309 2.68 -22.40 -21.16
C PRO A 309 3.50 -21.27 -20.51
N GLY A 310 4.82 -21.47 -20.38
CA GLY A 310 5.71 -20.48 -19.74
C GLY A 310 5.65 -20.44 -18.21
N LEU A 311 4.75 -21.18 -17.56
CA LEU A 311 4.58 -21.23 -16.11
C LEU A 311 4.81 -22.64 -15.54
N ALA A 312 6.07 -23.03 -15.41
CA ALA A 312 6.46 -24.35 -14.93
C ALA A 312 6.08 -24.63 -13.45
N LYS A 313 5.79 -23.58 -12.68
CA LYS A 313 5.45 -23.67 -11.25
C LYS A 313 3.96 -23.52 -10.97
N PHE A 314 3.12 -23.33 -11.99
CA PHE A 314 1.68 -23.16 -11.78
C PHE A 314 0.99 -24.50 -11.44
N PRO A 315 0.02 -24.52 -10.49
CA PRO A 315 -0.25 -23.48 -9.49
C PRO A 315 0.82 -23.46 -8.39
N ARG A 316 1.29 -22.28 -8.00
CA ARG A 316 2.37 -22.13 -6.99
C ARG A 316 2.06 -22.74 -5.62
N ASN A 317 0.78 -22.79 -5.25
CA ASN A 317 0.30 -23.30 -3.96
C ASN A 317 -0.20 -24.76 -4.00
N ALA A 318 0.02 -25.49 -5.09
CA ALA A 318 -0.45 -26.87 -5.23
C ALA A 318 0.49 -27.90 -4.57
N TRP A 319 0.50 -27.91 -3.24
CA TRP A 319 1.32 -28.81 -2.42
C TRP A 319 0.47 -29.66 -1.48
N SER A 320 0.97 -30.84 -1.12
CA SER A 320 0.25 -31.82 -0.30
C SER A 320 0.13 -31.44 1.17
N HIS A 321 0.94 -30.50 1.65
CA HIS A 321 0.91 -30.05 3.04
C HIS A 321 0.98 -28.54 3.14
N TRP A 322 0.51 -28.03 4.27
CA TRP A 322 0.73 -26.65 4.67
C TRP A 322 1.25 -26.60 6.12
N GLN A 323 1.66 -25.41 6.53
CA GLN A 323 1.99 -25.11 7.91
C GLN A 323 1.45 -23.73 8.25
N PRO A 324 0.44 -23.67 9.13
CA PRO A 324 -0.02 -22.43 9.70
C PRO A 324 1.12 -21.71 10.48
N ASN A 325 1.28 -20.38 10.32
CA ASN A 325 2.33 -19.59 10.99
C ASN A 325 2.33 -19.61 12.54
N TYR A 326 1.22 -19.88 13.23
CA TYR A 326 1.15 -19.95 14.70
C TYR A 326 1.98 -21.11 15.28
N ILE A 327 2.35 -22.08 14.44
CA ILE A 327 3.21 -23.20 14.79
C ILE A 327 4.69 -22.78 14.77
N LEU A 328 5.02 -21.61 14.19
CA LEU A 328 6.38 -21.12 14.01
C LEU A 328 6.75 -20.11 15.10
N ALA A 329 7.66 -20.51 15.99
CA ALA A 329 8.21 -19.59 16.99
C ALA A 329 8.92 -18.41 16.31
N GLY A 330 8.46 -17.18 16.58
CA GLY A 330 9.07 -15.95 16.04
C GLY A 330 8.63 -15.55 14.63
N ALA A 331 7.66 -16.22 14.01
CA ALA A 331 7.05 -15.75 12.78
C ALA A 331 6.43 -14.36 12.99
N ARG A 332 6.73 -13.40 12.10
CA ARG A 332 6.23 -12.02 12.19
C ARG A 332 4.75 -11.98 11.82
N TYR A 333 3.99 -11.20 12.58
CA TYR A 333 2.52 -11.18 12.56
C TYR A 333 1.93 -10.65 11.24
N THR A 334 0.91 -11.38 10.78
CA THR A 334 -0.28 -11.00 10.01
C THR A 334 -0.27 -9.74 9.14
N LYS A 335 -0.37 -9.91 7.81
CA LYS A 335 -0.84 -8.85 6.90
C LYS A 335 -2.31 -8.56 7.13
N GLY A 336 -2.82 -7.47 6.58
CA GLY A 336 -4.23 -7.16 6.76
C GLY A 336 -4.87 -6.50 5.55
N ILE A 337 -6.19 -6.42 5.66
CA ILE A 337 -7.05 -5.64 4.78
C ILE A 337 -7.62 -4.50 5.62
N TYR A 338 -7.52 -3.30 5.09
CA TYR A 338 -7.75 -2.07 5.82
C TYR A 338 -8.78 -1.21 5.12
N ARG A 339 -9.63 -0.54 5.89
CA ARG A 339 -10.36 0.60 5.37
C ARG A 339 -9.45 1.83 5.38
N PRO A 340 -9.43 2.62 4.31
CA PRO A 340 -8.55 3.79 4.23
C PRO A 340 -8.86 4.87 5.27
N ASP A 341 -10.11 4.98 5.72
CA ASP A 341 -10.59 5.90 6.74
C ASP A 341 -10.35 5.41 8.19
N ALA A 342 -9.77 4.22 8.35
CA ALA A 342 -9.65 3.57 9.65
C ALA A 342 -8.22 3.44 10.18
N VAL A 343 -7.21 3.44 9.32
CA VAL A 343 -5.81 3.22 9.73
C VAL A 343 -5.09 4.55 9.93
N THR A 344 -4.54 4.77 11.12
CA THR A 344 -3.75 5.98 11.45
C THR A 344 -2.26 5.73 11.32
N THR A 345 -1.80 4.51 11.58
CA THR A 345 -0.37 4.17 11.57
C THR A 345 -0.14 2.78 10.99
N MET A 346 0.85 2.67 10.12
CA MET A 346 1.12 1.48 9.31
C MET A 346 2.56 0.98 9.44
N TRP A 347 2.77 -0.27 9.82
CA TRP A 347 4.05 -0.97 9.77
C TRP A 347 4.10 -1.88 8.54
N VAL A 348 5.28 -2.11 7.95
CA VAL A 348 5.41 -3.08 6.84
C VAL A 348 4.85 -4.44 7.24
N HIS A 349 3.72 -4.81 6.64
CA HIS A 349 2.94 -6.02 6.91
C HIS A 349 1.90 -5.93 8.05
N SER A 350 1.63 -4.78 8.71
CA SER A 350 0.52 -4.68 9.68
C SER A 350 0.08 -3.24 9.95
N SER A 351 -1.21 -3.02 10.25
CA SER A 351 -1.65 -1.79 10.92
C SER A 351 -1.14 -1.78 12.37
N ILE A 352 -0.63 -0.65 12.84
CA ILE A 352 -0.21 -0.47 14.25
C ILE A 352 -1.35 0.10 15.08
N THR A 353 -2.06 1.08 14.52
CA THR A 353 -3.09 1.84 15.24
C THR A 353 -4.30 2.10 14.34
N MET A 354 -5.49 2.05 14.96
CA MET A 354 -6.76 2.37 14.34
C MET A 354 -7.25 3.75 14.81
N GLY A 355 -7.94 4.46 13.93
CA GLY A 355 -8.67 5.68 14.26
C GLY A 355 -9.80 5.39 15.25
N LYS A 356 -10.26 6.43 15.94
CA LYS A 356 -11.31 6.34 16.95
C LYS A 356 -12.59 5.77 16.34
N GLY A 357 -13.21 4.84 17.08
CA GLY A 357 -14.49 4.23 16.72
C GLY A 357 -14.39 3.09 15.70
N TRP A 358 -13.18 2.80 15.20
CA TRP A 358 -12.89 1.63 14.37
C TRP A 358 -12.44 0.43 15.21
N GLU A 359 -12.80 -0.76 14.75
CA GLU A 359 -12.44 -2.03 15.36
C GLU A 359 -11.41 -2.76 14.48
N LEU A 360 -10.47 -3.42 15.14
CA LEU A 360 -9.54 -4.36 14.53
C LEU A 360 -10.02 -5.77 14.84
N VAL A 361 -10.12 -6.61 13.81
CA VAL A 361 -10.46 -8.02 13.94
C VAL A 361 -9.25 -8.88 13.63
N ASP A 362 -8.90 -9.75 14.56
CA ASP A 362 -7.90 -10.79 14.37
C ASP A 362 -8.60 -12.09 13.93
N GLU A 363 -8.23 -12.60 12.75
CA GLU A 363 -8.68 -13.90 12.27
C GLU A 363 -7.82 -15.01 12.88
N ASP A 364 -8.23 -15.48 14.06
CA ASP A 364 -7.61 -16.61 14.75
C ASP A 364 -7.95 -17.95 14.08
N VAL A 365 -6.92 -18.70 13.69
CA VAL A 365 -7.08 -20.02 13.05
C VAL A 365 -7.65 -21.07 13.98
N GLN A 366 -7.49 -20.91 15.30
CA GLN A 366 -8.09 -21.86 16.25
C GLN A 366 -9.62 -21.79 16.26
N SER A 367 -10.21 -20.75 15.65
CA SER A 367 -11.65 -20.54 15.68
C SER A 367 -12.43 -21.36 14.65
N ASP A 368 -11.76 -22.09 13.74
CA ASP A 368 -12.34 -22.94 12.68
C ASP A 368 -13.59 -22.28 12.04
N ARG A 369 -13.42 -21.02 11.63
CA ARG A 369 -14.52 -20.18 11.11
C ARG A 369 -14.61 -20.33 9.60
N PRO A 370 -15.77 -20.75 9.06
CA PRO A 370 -15.99 -20.76 7.62
C PRO A 370 -15.72 -19.39 6.99
N GLY A 371 -14.82 -19.35 6.01
CA GLY A 371 -14.47 -18.11 5.30
C GLY A 371 -13.39 -17.27 5.98
N LEU A 372 -12.56 -17.87 6.84
CA LEU A 372 -11.30 -17.30 7.30
C LEU A 372 -10.41 -16.93 6.10
N LEU A 373 -9.88 -15.71 6.07
CA LEU A 373 -8.89 -15.28 5.09
C LEU A 373 -7.50 -15.78 5.50
N GLN A 374 -6.77 -16.22 4.49
CA GLN A 374 -5.40 -16.67 4.60
C GLN A 374 -4.53 -15.94 3.59
N LEU A 375 -3.28 -15.78 3.96
CA LEU A 375 -2.23 -15.29 3.11
C LEU A 375 -1.25 -16.42 2.84
N LEU A 376 -1.27 -16.92 1.61
CA LEU A 376 -0.50 -18.07 1.21
C LEU A 376 0.90 -17.62 0.80
N HIS A 377 1.94 -18.09 1.47
CA HIS A 377 3.33 -17.75 1.12
C HIS A 377 3.96 -18.79 0.20
N SER A 378 4.59 -18.33 -0.88
CA SER A 378 5.42 -19.15 -1.77
C SER A 378 6.79 -19.45 -1.15
N ARG A 379 7.23 -20.71 -1.24
CA ARG A 379 8.23 -21.33 -0.35
C ARG A 379 9.71 -21.16 -0.73
N ASP A 380 10.09 -20.16 -1.53
CA ASP A 380 11.40 -20.17 -2.19
C ASP A 380 12.62 -19.79 -1.31
N ARG A 381 12.47 -19.58 0.03
CA ARG A 381 13.46 -19.71 1.15
C ARG A 381 13.39 -18.54 2.13
N LEU A 382 12.74 -18.67 3.31
CA LEU A 382 12.90 -17.66 4.38
C LEU A 382 12.78 -18.17 5.83
N TYR A 383 12.10 -19.28 6.12
CA TYR A 383 11.85 -19.69 7.52
C TYR A 383 12.52 -21.01 7.91
N GLU A 384 13.51 -20.92 8.80
CA GLU A 384 14.05 -22.06 9.54
C GLU A 384 12.95 -22.66 10.44
N GLY A 385 12.83 -23.99 10.46
CA GLY A 385 11.84 -24.69 11.32
C GLY A 385 10.53 -25.11 10.65
N LEU A 386 10.35 -24.86 9.35
CA LEU A 386 9.20 -25.36 8.59
C LEU A 386 9.25 -26.91 8.49
N ASN A 387 8.21 -27.59 8.97
CA ASN A 387 8.09 -29.05 9.01
C ASN A 387 6.78 -29.61 8.43
N PHE A 388 5.86 -28.76 7.94
CA PHE A 388 4.66 -29.13 7.16
C PHE A 388 3.82 -30.24 7.81
N THR A 389 3.20 -29.91 8.94
CA THR A 389 2.52 -30.86 9.82
C THR A 389 1.09 -31.22 9.41
N GLU A 390 0.47 -30.43 8.53
CA GLU A 390 -0.94 -30.58 8.21
C GLU A 390 -1.12 -30.92 6.73
N GLU A 391 -1.77 -32.06 6.45
CA GLU A 391 -2.12 -32.50 5.10
C GLU A 391 -3.23 -31.61 4.51
N VAL A 392 -3.09 -31.26 3.24
CA VAL A 392 -4.10 -30.50 2.50
C VAL A 392 -4.97 -31.45 1.69
N HIS A 393 -6.26 -31.50 2.01
CA HIS A 393 -7.24 -32.22 1.20
C HIS A 393 -7.71 -31.34 0.04
N ILE A 394 -7.26 -31.66 -1.17
CA ILE A 394 -7.63 -30.93 -2.38
C ILE A 394 -9.05 -31.27 -2.75
N THR A 395 -9.95 -30.35 -2.45
CA THR A 395 -11.35 -30.47 -2.84
C THR A 395 -11.49 -30.29 -4.36
N ASN A 396 -12.57 -30.86 -4.92
CA ASN A 396 -12.93 -30.63 -6.32
C ASN A 396 -13.14 -29.14 -6.64
N GLY A 397 -13.57 -28.34 -5.65
CA GLY A 397 -13.71 -26.89 -5.79
C GLY A 397 -12.36 -26.19 -6.01
N LEU A 398 -11.34 -26.53 -5.22
CA LEU A 398 -10.00 -25.96 -5.37
C LEU A 398 -9.39 -26.33 -6.73
N ARG A 399 -9.50 -27.60 -7.13
CA ARG A 399 -9.04 -28.08 -8.44
C ARG A 399 -9.70 -27.31 -9.60
N ARG A 400 -11.02 -27.15 -9.56
CA ARG A 400 -11.78 -26.39 -10.57
C ARG A 400 -11.35 -24.92 -10.65
N SER A 401 -10.96 -24.35 -9.52
CA SER A 401 -10.46 -22.97 -9.46
C SER A 401 -9.14 -22.82 -10.20
N TRP A 402 -8.21 -23.75 -9.97
CA TRP A 402 -6.95 -23.82 -10.72
C TRP A 402 -7.18 -24.04 -12.22
N GLU A 403 -8.13 -24.90 -12.60
CA GLU A 403 -8.50 -25.11 -14.00
C GLU A 403 -9.02 -23.82 -14.64
N THR A 404 -9.93 -23.11 -13.96
CA THR A 404 -10.49 -21.83 -14.43
C THR A 404 -9.40 -20.77 -14.60
N MET A 405 -8.49 -20.66 -13.63
CA MET A 405 -7.35 -19.72 -13.72
C MET A 405 -6.39 -20.12 -14.84
N ALA A 406 -6.11 -21.41 -15.03
CA ALA A 406 -5.27 -21.91 -16.11
C ALA A 406 -5.84 -21.57 -17.48
N GLU A 407 -7.14 -21.78 -17.67
CA GLU A 407 -7.84 -21.43 -18.91
C GLU A 407 -7.75 -19.94 -19.22
N LYS A 408 -7.96 -19.09 -18.20
CA LYS A 408 -7.82 -17.64 -18.34
C LYS A 408 -6.39 -17.26 -18.77
N MET A 409 -5.36 -17.85 -18.17
CA MET A 409 -3.96 -17.53 -18.50
C MET A 409 -3.51 -18.05 -19.87
N ARG A 410 -3.94 -19.26 -20.30
CA ARG A 410 -3.61 -19.77 -21.64
C ARG A 410 -4.11 -18.86 -22.76
N GLY A 411 -5.14 -18.04 -22.51
CA GLY A 411 -5.60 -17.02 -23.44
C GLY A 411 -4.70 -15.77 -23.52
N LEU A 412 -3.65 -15.69 -22.70
CA LEU A 412 -2.86 -14.48 -22.44
C LEU A 412 -1.37 -14.66 -22.73
N ASP A 413 -0.99 -15.68 -23.52
CA ASP A 413 0.41 -16.01 -23.87
C ASP A 413 1.26 -14.79 -24.26
N ARG A 414 0.66 -13.83 -24.98
CA ARG A 414 1.34 -12.60 -25.40
C ARG A 414 1.79 -11.73 -24.22
N LEU A 415 1.01 -11.64 -23.14
CA LEU A 415 1.35 -10.82 -21.97
C LEU A 415 2.56 -11.37 -21.22
N HIS A 416 2.73 -12.70 -21.18
CA HIS A 416 3.88 -13.35 -20.56
C HIS A 416 5.19 -13.12 -21.36
N SER A 417 5.07 -12.79 -22.65
CA SER A 417 6.21 -12.59 -23.56
C SER A 417 6.63 -11.14 -23.76
N LEU A 418 5.90 -10.18 -23.17
CA LEU A 418 6.25 -8.76 -23.27
C LEU A 418 7.61 -8.52 -22.60
N ASN A 419 8.45 -7.69 -23.22
CA ASN A 419 9.72 -7.30 -22.64
C ASN A 419 9.54 -6.00 -21.84
N VAL A 420 10.10 -5.95 -20.63
CA VAL A 420 10.04 -4.79 -19.71
C VAL A 420 11.45 -4.25 -19.41
N ALA A 421 12.44 -4.63 -20.24
CA ALA A 421 13.84 -4.21 -20.11
C ALA A 421 14.07 -2.72 -20.37
#